data_AF-A0A257VC86-F1
#
_entry.id   AF-A0A257VC86-F1
#
_cell.length_a   1.000
_cell.length_b   1.000
_cell.length_c   1.000
_cell.angle_alpha   90.00
_cell.angle_beta   90.00
_cell.angle_gamma   90.00
#
_symmetry.space_group_name_H-M   'P 1'
#
loop_
_entity.id
_entity.type
_entity.pdbx_description
1 polymer ?
#
loop_
_entity_poly.entity_id
_entity_poly.type
_entity_poly.pdbx_seq_one_letter_code
_entity_poly.pdbx_strand_id
1 'polypeptide(L)'
;MRLLPALFLAFTMLAAEKSAVFPKVGPKPVGPYTPGVMANDVLYVSGQGARDANNQMAATFEGQTRQCLENVKAIVEGGGLTMADIVYSQVYL
;
A
#
# COMPACT_ATOMS: atom_id res chain seq x y z
N MET A 1 23.49 -39.26 4.53
CA MET A 1 22.02 -39.08 4.69
C MET A 1 21.66 -38.01 5.75
N ARG A 2 22.40 -36.89 5.85
CA ARG A 2 22.19 -35.83 6.87
C ARG A 2 22.11 -34.40 6.29
N LEU A 3 21.98 -34.26 4.96
CA LEU A 3 21.91 -32.96 4.27
C LEU A 3 20.48 -32.41 4.12
N LEU A 4 19.45 -33.23 4.38
CA LEU A 4 18.06 -32.87 4.12
C LEU A 4 17.43 -31.85 5.10
N PRO A 5 17.78 -31.78 6.41
CA PRO A 5 17.14 -30.81 7.30
C PRO A 5 17.68 -29.39 7.16
N ALA A 6 18.93 -29.21 6.70
CA ALA A 6 19.50 -27.89 6.45
C ALA A 6 18.86 -27.19 5.24
N LEU A 7 18.45 -27.97 4.23
CA LEU A 7 17.80 -27.45 3.02
C LEU A 7 16.37 -26.93 3.31
N PHE A 8 15.68 -27.50 4.29
CA PHE A 8 14.33 -27.07 4.70
C PHE A 8 14.35 -25.76 5.49
N LEU A 9 15.40 -25.52 6.29
CA LEU A 9 15.59 -24.29 7.06
C LEU A 9 16.01 -23.09 6.18
N ALA A 10 16.72 -23.33 5.09
CA ALA A 10 17.12 -22.29 4.15
C ALA A 10 15.95 -21.79 3.29
N PHE A 11 14.91 -22.62 3.07
CA PHE A 11 13.77 -22.28 2.22
C PHE A 11 12.79 -21.32 2.90
N THR A 12 12.69 -21.35 4.24
CA THR A 12 11.82 -20.43 5.00
C THR A 12 12.42 -19.04 5.15
N MET A 13 13.73 -18.88 5.03
CA MET A 13 14.44 -17.59 5.06
C MET A 13 14.33 -16.78 3.75
N LEU A 14 13.86 -17.39 2.65
CA LEU A 14 13.71 -16.70 1.36
C LEU A 14 12.33 -16.06 1.15
N ALA A 15 11.37 -16.29 2.04
CA ALA A 15 10.06 -15.68 1.93
C ALA A 15 10.13 -14.20 2.31
N ALA A 16 9.62 -13.32 1.45
CA ALA A 16 9.58 -11.89 1.74
C ALA A 16 8.79 -11.64 3.04
N GLU A 17 9.39 -10.88 3.96
CA GLU A 17 8.68 -10.42 5.15
C GLU A 17 7.60 -9.44 4.69
N LYS A 18 6.34 -9.74 5.03
CA LYS A 18 5.19 -8.93 4.63
C LYS A 18 4.55 -8.31 5.85
N SER A 19 4.33 -7.00 5.81
CA SER A 19 3.59 -6.29 6.84
C SER A 19 2.51 -5.40 6.23
N ALA A 20 1.39 -5.31 6.94
CA ALA A 20 0.26 -4.48 6.53
C ALA A 20 0.54 -3.01 6.89
N VAL A 21 0.25 -2.12 5.96
CA VAL A 21 0.37 -0.67 6.15
C VAL A 21 -1.02 -0.05 6.08
N PHE A 22 -1.38 0.67 7.13
CA PHE A 22 -2.64 1.40 7.23
C PHE A 22 -2.35 2.89 7.42
N PRO A 23 -3.04 3.78 6.68
CA PRO A 23 -2.92 5.20 6.90
C PRO A 23 -3.53 5.59 8.25
N LYS A 24 -2.98 6.62 8.92
CA LYS A 24 -3.57 7.16 10.17
C LYS A 24 -4.93 7.81 9.91
N VAL A 25 -5.08 8.43 8.75
CA VAL A 25 -6.29 9.12 8.30
C VAL A 25 -6.50 8.76 6.84
N GLY A 26 -7.72 8.34 6.49
CA GLY A 26 -8.05 7.98 5.12
C GLY A 26 -9.37 7.19 5.04
N PRO A 27 -9.87 6.93 3.82
CA PRO A 27 -11.03 6.09 3.62
C PRO A 27 -10.76 4.68 4.15
N LYS A 28 -11.76 4.10 4.80
CA LYS A 28 -11.69 2.70 5.22
C LYS A 28 -11.82 1.78 3.99
N PRO A 29 -11.10 0.64 3.95
CA PRO A 29 -11.32 -0.37 2.93
C PRO A 29 -12.80 -0.81 2.87
N VAL A 30 -13.36 -0.81 1.66
CA VAL A 30 -14.75 -1.24 1.39
C VAL A 30 -14.85 -2.77 1.20
N GLY A 31 -13.73 -3.45 0.99
CA GLY A 31 -13.65 -4.89 0.74
C GLY A 31 -12.41 -5.53 1.39
N PRO A 32 -12.17 -6.83 1.13
CA PRO A 32 -11.11 -7.60 1.77
C PRO A 32 -9.74 -7.31 1.15
N TYR A 33 -9.23 -6.10 1.38
CA TYR A 33 -7.90 -5.68 0.93
C TYR A 33 -7.19 -4.86 2.02
N THR A 34 -5.87 -4.75 1.92
CA THR A 34 -5.04 -3.91 2.78
C THR A 34 -4.64 -2.64 2.03
N PRO A 35 -4.75 -1.43 2.62
CA PRO A 35 -4.38 -0.18 1.94
C PRO A 35 -2.98 -0.18 1.35
N GLY A 36 -1.99 -0.68 2.10
CA GLY A 36 -0.66 -0.98 1.58
C GLY A 36 -0.06 -2.24 2.18
N VAL A 37 0.86 -2.87 1.47
CA VAL A 37 1.65 -4.00 1.97
C VAL A 37 3.11 -3.70 1.73
N MET A 38 3.89 -3.65 2.80
CA MET A 38 5.34 -3.66 2.71
C MET A 38 5.78 -5.11 2.46
N ALA A 39 6.53 -5.35 1.40
CA ALA A 39 7.13 -6.64 1.10
C ALA A 39 8.62 -6.43 0.86
N ASN A 40 9.45 -6.82 1.83
CA ASN A 40 10.85 -6.40 1.91
C ASN A 40 10.96 -4.86 1.86
N ASP A 41 11.62 -4.31 0.84
CA ASP A 41 11.92 -2.88 0.70
C ASP A 41 10.93 -2.14 -0.22
N VAL A 42 9.85 -2.81 -0.66
CA VAL A 42 8.88 -2.24 -1.60
C VAL A 42 7.50 -2.15 -0.95
N LEU A 43 6.96 -0.93 -0.90
CA LEU A 43 5.57 -0.69 -0.51
C LEU A 43 4.65 -0.79 -1.72
N TYR A 44 3.77 -1.79 -1.72
CA TYR A 44 2.68 -1.89 -2.68
C TYR A 44 1.46 -1.16 -2.14
N VAL A 45 0.99 -0.14 -2.86
CA VAL A 45 -0.20 0.65 -2.49
C VAL A 45 -1.40 0.17 -3.30
N SER A 46 -2.50 -0.16 -2.62
CA SER A 46 -3.78 -0.50 -3.27
C SER A 46 -4.34 0.71 -4.02
N GLY A 47 -5.13 0.45 -5.08
CA GLY A 47 -5.76 1.52 -5.86
C GLY A 47 -6.59 2.47 -4.98
N GLN A 48 -6.34 3.77 -5.12
CA GLN A 48 -7.02 4.80 -4.34
C GLN A 48 -8.01 5.57 -5.21
N GLY A 49 -9.26 5.59 -4.75
CA GLY A 49 -10.33 6.37 -5.34
C GLY A 49 -10.47 7.76 -4.71
N ALA A 50 -11.42 8.53 -5.23
CA ALA A 50 -11.62 9.94 -4.89
C ALA A 50 -12.42 10.20 -3.60
N ARG A 51 -12.62 9.17 -2.76
CA ARG A 51 -13.38 9.31 -1.51
C ARG A 51 -12.47 9.71 -0.36
N ASP A 52 -12.92 10.65 0.46
CA ASP A 52 -12.23 11.03 1.69
C ASP A 52 -12.52 10.07 2.86
N ALA A 53 -12.00 10.37 4.05
CA ALA A 53 -12.21 9.59 5.27
C ALA A 53 -13.68 9.56 5.74
N ASN A 54 -14.49 10.54 5.33
CA ASN A 54 -15.93 10.62 5.60
C ASN A 54 -16.76 9.98 4.48
N ASN A 55 -16.10 9.29 3.53
CA ASN A 55 -16.71 8.66 2.36
C ASN A 55 -17.36 9.66 1.38
N GLN A 56 -16.97 10.93 1.43
CA GLN A 56 -17.42 12.00 0.53
C GLN A 56 -16.50 12.13 -0.68
N MET A 57 -17.02 12.68 -1.78
CA MET A 57 -16.27 12.86 -3.03
C MET A 57 -16.42 14.29 -3.53
N ALA A 58 -15.33 14.89 -3.98
CA ALA A 58 -15.36 16.23 -4.55
C ALA A 58 -16.21 16.30 -5.83
N ALA A 59 -16.84 17.44 -6.07
CA ALA A 59 -17.69 17.65 -7.25
C ALA A 59 -16.90 17.81 -8.56
N THR A 60 -15.67 18.31 -8.47
CA THR A 60 -14.82 18.57 -9.65
C THR A 60 -13.84 17.43 -9.90
N PHE A 61 -13.46 17.26 -11.17
CA PHE A 61 -12.44 16.28 -11.56
C PHE A 61 -11.12 16.52 -10.83
N GLU A 62 -10.66 17.78 -10.78
CA GLU A 62 -9.41 18.16 -10.10
C GLU A 62 -9.47 17.86 -8.60
N GLY A 63 -10.63 18.07 -7.99
CA GLY A 63 -10.86 17.74 -6.58
C GLY A 63 -10.78 16.23 -6.34
N GLN A 64 -11.36 15.44 -7.24
CA GLN A 64 -11.30 13.98 -7.17
C GLN A 64 -9.88 13.46 -7.37
N THR A 65 -9.15 13.98 -8.36
CA THR A 65 -7.74 13.65 -8.59
C THR A 65 -6.88 14.00 -7.39
N ARG A 66 -7.07 15.19 -6.80
CA ARG A 66 -6.35 15.59 -5.58
C ARG A 66 -6.65 14.62 -4.44
N GLN A 67 -7.91 14.27 -4.22
CA GLN A 67 -8.28 13.34 -3.15
C GLN A 67 -7.66 11.95 -3.35
N CYS A 68 -7.62 11.43 -4.59
CA CYS A 68 -6.92 10.17 -4.89
C CYS A 68 -5.44 10.24 -4.46
N LEU A 69 -4.75 11.34 -4.78
CA LEU A 69 -3.34 11.52 -4.45
C LEU A 69 -3.11 11.72 -2.95
N GLU A 70 -4.00 12.42 -2.24
CA GLU A 70 -3.92 12.54 -0.77
C GLU A 70 -4.12 11.19 -0.08
N ASN A 71 -5.00 10.33 -0.61
CA ASN A 71 -5.19 8.97 -0.10
C ASN A 71 -3.93 8.11 -0.32
N VAL A 72 -3.28 8.21 -1.49
CA VAL A 72 -1.99 7.55 -1.74
C VAL A 72 -0.94 8.04 -0.76
N LYS A 73 -0.83 9.36 -0.60
CA LYS A 73 0.12 10.00 0.32
C LYS A 73 -0.04 9.47 1.75
N ALA A 74 -1.27 9.40 2.25
CA ALA A 74 -1.53 8.92 3.61
C ALA A 74 -1.04 7.47 3.84
N ILE A 75 -1.11 6.61 2.82
CA ILE A 75 -0.64 5.22 2.89
C ILE A 75 0.90 5.17 2.83
N VAL A 76 1.50 5.94 1.91
CA VAL A 76 2.96 6.06 1.76
C VAL A 76 3.59 6.56 3.08
N GLU A 77 3.03 7.61 3.68
CA GLU A 77 3.46 8.11 4.98
C GLU A 77 3.19 7.10 6.12
N GLY A 78 2.12 6.32 6.02
CA GLY A 78 1.85 5.20 6.94
C GLY A 78 2.93 4.10 6.89
N GLY A 79 3.62 3.96 5.75
CA GLY A 79 4.76 3.07 5.58
C GLY A 79 6.11 3.68 5.97
N GLY A 80 6.14 4.92 6.50
CA GLY A 80 7.38 5.62 6.85
C GLY A 80 8.12 6.23 5.64
N LEU A 81 7.44 6.36 4.50
CA LEU A 81 7.98 6.90 3.25
C LEU A 81 7.38 8.29 2.95
N THR A 82 7.81 8.89 1.85
CA THR A 82 7.31 10.15 1.31
C THR A 82 6.86 9.97 -0.14
N MET A 83 6.09 10.93 -0.67
CA MET A 83 5.71 10.93 -2.09
C MET A 83 6.90 10.93 -3.05
N ALA A 84 8.08 11.37 -2.60
CA ALA A 84 9.31 11.35 -3.40
C ALA A 84 9.87 9.93 -3.60
N ASP A 85 9.46 8.96 -2.77
CA ASP A 85 9.89 7.56 -2.86
C ASP A 85 9.07 6.75 -3.88
N ILE A 86 8.06 7.36 -4.51
CA ILE A 86 7.23 6.72 -5.55
C ILE A 86 8.02 6.62 -6.85
N VAL A 87 8.36 5.39 -7.23
CA VAL A 87 9.08 5.09 -8.50
C VAL A 87 8.16 4.67 -9.65
N TYR A 88 6.91 4.29 -9.35
CA TYR A 88 5.91 3.84 -10.34
C TYR A 88 4.49 4.19 -9.88
N SER A 89 3.64 4.60 -10.81
CA SER A 89 2.22 4.82 -10.58
C SER A 89 1.41 4.38 -11.81
N GLN A 90 0.31 3.68 -11.58
CA GLN A 90 -0.66 3.34 -12.62
C GLN A 90 -1.93 4.15 -12.39
N VAL A 91 -2.29 4.98 -13.36
CA VAL A 91 -3.51 5.79 -13.32
C VAL A 91 -4.58 5.14 -14.21
N TYR A 92 -5.81 5.09 -13.71
CA TYR A 92 -7.01 4.70 -14.44
C TYR A 92 -7.95 5.92 -14.47
N LEU A 93 -8.55 6.22 -15.63
CA LEU A 93 -9.48 7.32 -15.84
C LEU A 93 -10.85 6.79 -16.31
#